data_AF-A0A392SAK9-F1
#
_entry.id   AF-A0A392SAK9-F1
#
_cell.length_a   1.000
_cell.length_b   1.000
_cell.length_c   1.000
_cell.angle_alpha   90.00
_cell.angle_beta   90.00
_cell.angle_gamma   90.00
#
_symmetry.space_group_name_H-M   'P 1'
#
loop_
_entity.id
_entity.type
_entity.pdbx_description
1 polymer ?
#
loop_
_entity_poly.entity_id
_entity_poly.type
_entity_poly.pdbx_seq_one_letter_code
_entity_poly.pdbx_strand_id
1 'polypeptide(L)' 'MECRRTIGHIVLPVFYNVDPSEVRHQAGEFGKAFQSLLSRVSVKEDASLKWRHALGEASGLAGLVVLNSR' A
#
# COMPACT_ATOMS: atom_id res chain seq x y z
N MET A 1 5.64 -0.63 -8.33
CA MET A 1 7.00 -0.26 -7.85
C MET A 1 8.11 -0.71 -8.79
N GLU A 2 7.90 -1.75 -9.60
CA GLU A 2 8.88 -2.20 -10.59
C GLU A 2 9.39 -1.07 -11.51
N CYS A 3 8.50 -0.36 -12.21
CA CYS A 3 8.92 0.74 -13.10
C CYS A 3 9.66 1.89 -12.38
N ARG A 4 9.36 2.10 -11.09
CA ARG A 4 10.13 3.06 -10.29
C ARG A 4 11.57 2.57 -10.08
N ARG A 5 11.77 1.27 -9.87
CA ARG A 5 13.09 0.65 -9.67
C ARG A 5 13.88 0.48 -10.96
N THR A 6 13.22 0.12 -12.06
CA THR A 6 13.90 -0.26 -13.31
C THR A 6 14.08 0.89 -14.29
N ILE A 7 13.13 1.81 -14.37
CA ILE A 7 13.12 2.90 -15.35
C ILE A 7 12.94 4.28 -14.70
N GLY A 8 13.00 4.37 -13.38
CA GLY A 8 13.01 5.64 -12.65
C GLY A 8 11.68 6.40 -12.63
N HIS A 9 10.54 5.73 -12.86
CA HIS A 9 9.23 6.39 -12.76
C HIS A 9 9.02 7.08 -11.42
N ILE A 10 8.59 8.35 -11.45
CA ILE A 10 8.21 9.10 -10.26
C ILE A 10 6.88 8.57 -9.75
N VAL A 11 6.81 8.31 -8.45
CA VAL A 11 5.60 7.86 -7.75
C VAL A 11 5.31 8.86 -6.65
N LEU A 12 4.10 9.41 -6.63
CA LEU A 12 3.59 10.29 -5.58
C LEU A 12 2.42 9.60 -4.87
N PRO A 13 2.63 9.00 -3.67
CA PRO A 13 1.54 8.40 -2.92
C PRO A 13 0.62 9.46 -2.32
N VAL A 14 -0.68 9.19 -2.36
CA VAL A 14 -1.73 9.98 -1.70
C VAL A 14 -2.46 9.07 -0.72
N PHE A 15 -2.39 9.42 0.56
CA PHE A 15 -3.02 8.68 1.66
C PHE A 15 -4.30 9.39 2.06
N TYR A 16 -5.43 8.83 1.66
CA TYR A 16 -6.74 9.41 1.84
C TYR A 16 -7.46 8.79 3.03
N ASN A 17 -7.67 9.56 4.10
CA ASN A 17 -8.27 9.11 5.35
C ASN A 17 -7.66 7.79 5.89
N VAL A 18 -6.36 7.62 5.69
CA VAL A 18 -5.58 6.47 6.17
C VAL A 18 -4.22 6.96 6.64
N ASP A 19 -3.75 6.40 7.76
CA ASP A 19 -2.39 6.65 8.22
C ASP A 19 -1.40 5.92 7.30
N PRO A 20 -0.39 6.60 6.72
CA PRO A 20 0.63 5.95 5.89
C PRO A 20 1.34 4.78 6.58
N SER A 21 1.48 4.81 7.91
CA SER A 21 2.08 3.73 8.69
C SER A 21 1.23 2.45 8.71
N GLU A 22 -0.10 2.58 8.67
CA GLU A 22 -1.02 1.45 8.52
C GLU A 22 -0.87 0.81 7.14
N VAL A 23 -0.69 1.62 6.09
CA VAL A 23 -0.44 1.11 4.72
C VAL A 23 0.93 0.44 4.64
N ARG A 24 1.96 1.05 5.23
CA ARG A 24 3.35 0.55 5.20
C ARG A 24 3.48 -0.82 5.85
N HIS A 25 2.82 -1.04 6.97
CA HIS A 25 2.89 -2.29 7.74
C HIS A 25 1.69 -3.21 7.53
N GLN A 26 0.72 -2.80 6.70
CA GLN A 26 -0.57 -3.47 6.53
C GLN A 26 -1.21 -3.78 7.90
N ALA A 27 -1.28 -2.76 8.75
CA ALA A 27 -1.80 -2.81 10.12
C ALA A 27 -3.06 -1.94 10.25
N GLY A 28 -3.66 -1.88 11.44
CA GLY A 28 -4.86 -1.08 11.70
C GLY A 28 -6.07 -1.50 10.85
N GLU A 29 -6.92 -0.54 10.50
CA GLU A 29 -8.12 -0.80 9.71
C GLU A 29 -7.77 -1.13 8.26
N PHE A 30 -6.74 -0.46 7.70
CA PHE A 30 -6.23 -0.79 6.37
C PHE A 30 -5.77 -2.24 6.28
N GLY A 31 -5.01 -2.69 7.29
CA GLY A 31 -4.50 -4.06 7.39
C GLY A 31 -5.61 -5.11 7.46
N LYS A 32 -6.64 -4.87 8.27
CA LYS A 32 -7.81 -5.77 8.36
C LYS A 32 -8.53 -5.90 7.02
N ALA A 33 -8.77 -4.77 6.33
CA ALA A 33 -9.38 -4.77 5.01
C ALA A 33 -8.51 -5.48 3.96
N PHE A 34 -7.19 -5.25 4.00
CA PHE A 34 -6.24 -5.90 3.10
C PHE A 34 -6.20 -7.42 3.31
N GLN A 35 -6.20 -7.91 4.55
CA GLN A 35 -6.24 -9.35 4.84
C GLN A 35 -7.57 -9.97 4.37
N SER A 36 -8.70 -9.31 4.62
CA SER A 36 -10.00 -9.75 4.12
C SER A 36 -10.01 -9.87 2.59
N LEU A 37 -9.41 -8.91 1.88
CA LEU A 37 -9.24 -8.98 0.44
C LEU A 37 -8.44 -10.22 0.04
N LEU A 38 -7.25 -10.43 0.61
CA LEU A 38 -6.38 -11.57 0.26
C LEU A 38 -7.12 -12.92 0.41
N SER A 39 -7.92 -13.08 1.47
CA SER A 39 -8.75 -14.27 1.68
C SER A 39 -9.87 -14.41 0.65
N ARG A 40 -10.56 -13.31 0.32
CA ARG A 40 -11.70 -13.32 -0.62
C ARG A 40 -11.29 -13.64 -2.06
N VAL A 41 -10.12 -13.17 -2.49
CA VAL A 41 -9.62 -13.40 -3.85
C VAL A 41 -8.66 -14.58 -3.97
N SER A 42 -8.48 -15.35 -2.88
CA SER A 42 -7.60 -16.54 -2.84
C SER A 42 -6.23 -16.28 -3.48
N VAL A 43 -5.64 -15.14 -3.13
CA VAL A 43 -4.38 -14.69 -3.74
C VAL A 43 -3.28 -15.66 -3.36
N LYS A 44 -2.55 -16.14 -4.38
CA LYS A 44 -1.36 -16.97 -4.17
C LYS A 44 -0.35 -16.25 -3.29
N GLU A 45 0.36 -17.01 -2.47
CA GLU A 45 1.32 -16.47 -1.51
C GLU A 45 2.36 -15.57 -2.17
N ASP A 46 2.85 -15.92 -3.35
CA ASP A 46 3.81 -15.13 -4.13
C ASP A 46 3.27 -13.75 -4.53
N ALA A 47 2.01 -13.68 -4.96
CA ALA A 47 1.34 -12.43 -5.30
C ALA A 47 1.06 -11.60 -4.04
N SER A 48 0.70 -12.24 -2.93
CA SER A 48 0.48 -11.56 -1.64
C SER A 48 1.76 -10.86 -1.15
N LEU A 49 2.91 -11.52 -1.27
CA LEU A 49 4.22 -10.97 -0.89
C LEU A 49 4.60 -9.79 -1.79
N LYS A 50 4.37 -9.90 -3.10
CA LYS A 50 4.59 -8.79 -4.06
C LYS A 50 3.75 -7.57 -3.70
N TRP A 51 2.49 -7.77 -3.31
CA TRP A 51 1.60 -6.66 -2.92
C TRP A 51 2.04 -6.01 -1.61
N ARG A 52 2.38 -6.80 -0.58
CA ARG A 52 2.92 -6.29 0.69
C ARG A 52 4.18 -5.46 0.47
N HIS A 53 5.11 -5.96 -0.34
CA HIS A 53 6.34 -5.24 -0.66
C HIS A 53 6.06 -3.94 -1.43
N ALA A 54 5.17 -3.98 -2.43
CA ALA A 54 4.81 -2.80 -3.19
C ALA A 54 4.15 -1.71 -2.32
N LEU A 55 3.25 -2.10 -1.40
CA LEU A 55 2.62 -1.18 -0.45
C LEU A 55 3.63 -0.62 0.55
N GLY A 56 4.53 -1.44 1.08
CA GLY A 56 5.61 -1.01 1.96
C GLY A 56 6.54 0.01 1.29
N GLU A 57 6.97 -0.27 0.06
CA GLU A 57 7.81 0.65 -0.73
C GLU A 57 7.08 1.96 -1.04
N ALA A 58 5.83 1.90 -1.52
CA ALA A 58 5.07 3.08 -1.89
C ALA A 58 4.80 3.97 -0.67
N SER A 59 4.48 3.35 0.47
CA SER A 59 4.20 4.07 1.72
C SER A 59 5.44 4.64 2.41
N GLY A 60 6.64 4.19 1.99
CA GLY A 60 7.91 4.75 2.42
C GLY A 60 8.33 6.01 1.66
N LEU A 61 7.60 6.42 0.63
CA LEU A 61 7.89 7.64 -0.14
C LEU A 61 7.23 8.87 0.50
N ALA A 62 7.84 10.03 0.29
CA ALA A 62 7.19 11.30 0.59
C ALA A 62 5.92 11.44 -0.28
N GLY A 63 4.82 11.84 0.35
CA GLY A 63 3.50 11.93 -0.29
C GLY A 63 2.58 12.91 0.40
N LEU A 64 1.30 12.87 0.03
CA LEU A 64 0.26 13.72 0.62
C LEU A 64 -0.64 12.89 1.52
N VAL A 65 -0.91 13.41 2.72
CA VAL A 65 -1.95 12.87 3.61
C VAL A 65 -3.15 13.81 3.54
N VAL A 66 -4.30 13.27 3.14
CA VAL A 66 -5.57 14.01 3.05
C VAL A 66 -6.50 13.45 4.12
N LEU A 67 -6.79 14.26 5.13
CA LEU A 67 -7.68 13.91 6.24
C LEU A 67 -8.97 14.71 6.13
N ASN A 68 -10.11 14.10 6.48
CA ASN A 68 -11.41 14.76 6.61
C ASN A 68 -11.92 15.49 5.35
N SER A 69 -11.53 15.02 4.16
CA SER A 69 -12.12 15.47 2.90
C SER A 69 -13.55 14.91 2.80
N ARG A 70 -14.52 15.80 3.00
CA ARG A 70 -15.95 15.55 2.77
C ARG A 70 -16.34 15.97 1.37
#